data_AF-A0A1H3PTC3-F1
#
_entry.id   AF-A0A1H3PTC3-F1
#
_cell.length_a   1.000
_cell.length_b   1.000
_cell.length_c   1.000
_cell.angle_alpha   90.00
_cell.angle_beta   90.00
_cell.angle_gamma   90.00
#
_symmetry.space_group_name_H-M   'P 1'
#
loop_
_entity.id
_entity.type
_entity.pdbx_description
1 polymer ?
#
loop_
_entity_poly.entity_id
_entity_poly.type
_entity_poly.pdbx_seq_one_letter_code
_entity_poly.pdbx_strand_id
1 'polypeptide(L)'
;MLKKVLKNQQGLTLIELLVVVVILGIIAAIAIPSIGGLIDNAKKDAHIGNAQQMINSAKLLVASEGAPSGSEITLKNLEDSGYIEPVENPDGGEYHETSSKVVVGKAGNNYTYTVTLVAGSKTIINGKQARELKRDVVTN
;
A
#
# COMPACT_ATOMS: atom_id res chain seq x y z
N MET A 1 -49.65 52.02 7.34
CA MET A 1 -49.89 51.01 8.41
C MET A 1 -49.02 49.80 8.13
N LEU A 2 -47.90 49.64 8.85
CA LEU A 2 -46.96 48.52 8.66
C LEU A 2 -47.31 47.44 9.70
N LYS A 3 -48.01 46.37 9.26
CA LYS A 3 -48.37 45.23 10.12
C LYS A 3 -47.09 44.54 10.60
N LYS A 4 -46.81 44.65 11.90
CA LYS A 4 -45.71 44.00 12.59
C LYS A 4 -46.01 42.50 12.68
N VAL A 5 -45.45 41.71 11.75
CA VAL A 5 -45.45 40.25 11.85
C VAL A 5 -44.51 39.89 13.00
N LEU A 6 -45.08 39.66 14.18
CA LEU A 6 -44.36 39.10 15.32
C LEU A 6 -43.99 37.67 14.96
N LYS A 7 -42.73 37.46 14.53
CA LYS A 7 -42.13 36.14 14.32
C LYS A 7 -42.25 35.34 15.62
N ASN A 8 -43.04 34.27 15.60
CA ASN A 8 -43.05 33.24 16.63
C ASN A 8 -41.65 32.62 16.71
N GLN A 9 -40.84 33.07 17.66
CA GLN A 9 -39.59 32.39 18.01
C GLN A 9 -39.95 31.24 18.95
N GLN A 10 -40.40 30.11 18.38
CA GLN A 10 -40.43 28.86 19.12
C GLN A 10 -38.98 28.46 19.39
N GLY A 11 -38.53 28.69 20.62
CA GLY A 11 -37.19 28.33 21.05
C GLY A 11 -37.05 26.81 21.17
N LEU A 12 -35.98 26.24 20.61
CA LEU A 12 -35.58 24.88 20.92
C LEU A 12 -35.34 24.75 22.42
N THR A 13 -35.78 23.64 22.99
CA THR A 13 -35.48 23.32 24.38
C THR A 13 -34.05 22.80 24.50
N LEU A 14 -33.39 23.07 25.63
CA LEU A 14 -32.06 22.52 25.89
C LEU A 14 -32.06 20.98 25.87
N ILE A 15 -33.19 20.35 26.22
CA ILE A 15 -33.31 18.89 26.23
C ILE A 15 -33.34 18.29 24.82
N GLU A 16 -33.94 18.98 23.84
CA GLU A 16 -33.90 18.54 22.43
C GLU A 16 -32.47 18.57 21.89
N LEU A 17 -31.72 19.64 22.18
CA LEU A 17 -30.30 19.70 21.78
C LEU A 17 -29.46 18.64 22.50
N LEU A 18 -29.76 18.34 23.77
CA LEU A 18 -29.07 17.32 24.55
C LEU A 18 -29.30 15.92 23.96
N VAL A 19 -30.53 15.56 23.61
CA VAL A 19 -30.84 14.25 23.01
C VAL A 19 -30.14 14.08 21.67
N VAL A 20 -30.07 15.13 20.84
CA VAL A 20 -29.39 15.08 19.54
C VAL A 20 -27.89 14.81 19.70
N VAL A 21 -27.19 15.53 20.59
CA VAL A 21 -25.75 15.28 20.80
C VAL A 21 -25.45 13.92 21.40
N VAL A 22 -26.36 13.38 22.23
CA VAL A 22 -26.25 12.01 22.75
C VAL A 22 -26.36 10.97 21.63
N ILE A 23 -27.35 11.11 20.73
CA ILE A 23 -27.51 10.20 19.59
C ILE A 23 -26.31 10.30 18.64
N LEU A 24 -25.85 11.51 18.32
CA LEU A 24 -24.66 11.73 17.49
C LEU A 24 -23.40 11.12 18.12
N GLY A 25 -23.26 11.20 19.46
CA GLY A 25 -22.16 10.59 20.19
C GLY A 25 -22.14 9.05 20.09
N ILE A 26 -23.32 8.41 20.21
CA ILE A 26 -23.45 6.96 20.06
C ILE A 26 -23.11 6.51 18.64
N ILE A 27 -23.61 7.21 17.61
CA ILE A 27 -23.33 6.91 16.20
C ILE A 27 -21.83 7.05 15.93
N ALA A 28 -21.21 8.15 16.38
CA ALA A 28 -19.77 8.39 16.21
C ALA A 28 -18.91 7.30 16.88
N ALA A 29 -19.31 6.83 18.06
CA ALA A 29 -18.59 5.77 18.78
C ALA A 29 -18.56 4.43 18.03
N ILE A 30 -19.64 4.07 17.33
CA ILE A 30 -19.75 2.79 16.59
C ILE A 30 -19.17 2.88 15.17
N ALA A 31 -19.16 4.08 14.58
CA ALA A 31 -18.77 4.26 13.18
C ALA A 31 -17.25 4.26 12.91
N ILE A 32 -16.42 4.65 13.89
CA ILE A 32 -14.97 4.82 13.71
C ILE A 32 -14.13 3.52 13.65
N PRO A 33 -14.39 2.44 14.41
CA PRO A 33 -13.40 1.39 14.65
C PRO A 33 -13.07 0.46 13.46
N SER A 34 -13.76 0.53 12.32
CA SER A 34 -13.59 -0.45 11.22
C SER A 34 -12.57 -0.10 10.14
N ILE A 35 -12.07 1.14 10.09
CA ILE A 35 -11.32 1.64 8.92
C ILE A 35 -9.84 1.21 8.92
N GLY A 36 -9.22 1.06 10.09
CA GLY A 36 -7.77 0.79 10.20
C GLY A 36 -7.34 -0.50 9.50
N GLY A 37 -7.99 -1.63 9.82
CA GLY A 37 -7.63 -2.92 9.22
C GLY A 37 -7.91 -3.02 7.71
N LEU A 38 -8.87 -2.24 7.19
CA LEU A 38 -9.13 -2.14 5.76
C LEU A 38 -7.97 -1.42 5.04
N ILE A 39 -7.50 -0.30 5.61
CA ILE A 39 -6.35 0.44 5.07
C ILE A 39 -5.08 -0.42 5.10
N ASP A 40 -4.81 -1.12 6.20
CA ASP A 40 -3.61 -1.97 6.31
C ASP A 40 -3.63 -3.10 5.27
N ASN A 41 -4.78 -3.74 5.05
CA ASN A 41 -4.92 -4.75 4.01
C ASN A 41 -4.70 -4.18 2.61
N ALA A 42 -5.24 -2.99 2.32
CA ALA A 42 -5.05 -2.33 1.03
C ALA A 42 -3.57 -1.98 0.77
N LYS A 43 -2.86 -1.49 1.81
CA LYS A 43 -1.42 -1.24 1.75
C LYS A 43 -0.63 -2.52 1.46
N LYS A 44 -0.94 -3.61 2.15
CA LYS A 44 -0.32 -4.92 1.90
C LYS A 44 -0.54 -5.42 0.47
N ASP A 45 -1.74 -5.24 -0.06
CA ASP A 45 -2.04 -5.60 -1.45
C ASP A 45 -1.24 -4.74 -2.45
N ALA A 46 -1.09 -3.45 -2.17
CA ALA A 46 -0.29 -2.56 -3.00
C ALA A 46 1.20 -2.95 -2.97
N HIS A 47 1.77 -3.30 -1.82
CA HIS A 47 3.13 -3.84 -1.73
C HIS A 47 3.32 -5.12 -2.56
N ILE A 48 2.32 -6.02 -2.51
CA ILE A 48 2.32 -7.24 -3.32
C ILE A 48 2.28 -6.90 -4.81
N GLY A 49 1.46 -5.94 -5.23
CA GLY A 49 1.40 -5.45 -6.60
C GLY A 49 2.76 -4.92 -7.08
N ASN A 50 3.39 -4.05 -6.30
CA ASN A 50 4.71 -3.49 -6.63
C ASN A 50 5.77 -4.59 -6.73
N ALA A 51 5.76 -5.56 -5.81
CA ALA A 51 6.65 -6.71 -5.84
C ALA A 51 6.46 -7.58 -7.10
N GLN A 52 5.22 -7.82 -7.51
CA GLN A 52 4.90 -8.56 -8.73
C GLN A 52 5.38 -7.79 -9.98
N GLN A 53 5.16 -6.48 -10.02
CA GLN A 53 5.64 -5.62 -11.09
C GLN A 53 7.16 -5.71 -11.20
N MET A 54 7.88 -5.59 -10.08
CA MET A 54 9.35 -5.68 -10.05
C MET A 54 9.87 -7.04 -10.53
N ILE A 55 9.22 -8.14 -10.15
CA ILE A 55 9.54 -9.47 -10.67
C ILE A 55 9.35 -9.54 -12.19
N ASN A 56 8.26 -8.96 -12.71
CA ASN A 56 7.95 -9.00 -14.14
C ASN A 56 8.94 -8.15 -14.94
N SER A 57 9.31 -6.96 -14.44
CA SER A 57 10.35 -6.12 -15.02
C SER A 57 11.72 -6.82 -15.03
N ALA A 58 12.09 -7.48 -13.93
CA ALA A 58 13.32 -8.27 -13.87
C ALA A 58 13.31 -9.45 -14.85
N LYS A 59 12.18 -10.16 -15.00
CA LYS A 59 12.02 -11.20 -16.02
C LYS A 59 12.22 -10.67 -17.43
N LEU A 60 11.68 -9.49 -17.74
CA LEU A 60 11.81 -8.86 -19.05
C LEU A 60 13.27 -8.47 -19.34
N LEU A 61 13.97 -7.90 -18.35
CA LEU A 61 15.40 -7.60 -18.46
C LEU A 61 16.22 -8.87 -18.69
N VAL A 62 16.01 -9.91 -17.89
CA VAL A 62 16.73 -11.20 -18.05
C VAL A 62 16.41 -11.86 -19.39
N ALA A 63 15.20 -11.72 -19.91
CA ALA A 63 14.84 -12.24 -21.22
C ALA A 63 15.52 -11.47 -22.37
N SER A 64 15.81 -10.19 -22.18
CA SER A 64 16.38 -9.31 -23.19
C SER A 64 17.91 -9.34 -23.20
N GLU A 65 18.53 -9.28 -22.03
CA GLU A 65 19.99 -9.13 -21.87
C GLU A 65 20.66 -10.40 -21.34
N GLY A 66 19.89 -11.31 -20.75
CA GLY A 66 20.41 -12.47 -20.04
C GLY A 66 20.97 -12.10 -18.67
N ALA A 67 20.86 -13.03 -17.71
CA ALA A 67 21.52 -12.90 -16.42
C ALA A 67 21.98 -14.26 -15.88
N PRO A 68 23.20 -14.35 -15.31
CA PRO A 68 23.63 -15.56 -14.61
C PRO A 68 22.82 -15.79 -13.33
N SER A 69 22.85 -17.03 -12.83
CA SER A 69 22.29 -17.33 -11.50
C SER A 69 23.01 -16.54 -10.41
N GLY A 70 22.26 -16.09 -9.41
CA GLY A 70 22.76 -15.25 -8.32
C GLY A 70 22.81 -13.76 -8.65
N SER A 71 22.43 -13.35 -9.87
CA SER A 71 22.36 -11.93 -10.22
C SER A 71 21.34 -11.21 -9.36
N GLU A 72 21.75 -10.08 -8.80
CA GLU A 72 20.87 -9.16 -8.08
C GLU A 72 20.52 -8.02 -9.01
N ILE A 73 19.24 -7.93 -9.38
CA ILE A 73 18.70 -6.84 -10.19
C ILE A 73 18.04 -5.88 -9.22
N THR A 74 18.69 -4.74 -8.97
CA THR A 74 18.16 -3.73 -8.05
C THR A 74 17.02 -2.94 -8.69
N LEU A 75 16.16 -2.32 -7.86
CA LEU A 75 15.11 -1.42 -8.34
C LEU A 75 15.72 -0.29 -9.17
N LYS A 76 16.86 0.28 -8.72
CA LYS A 76 17.63 1.27 -9.47
C LYS A 76 17.97 0.80 -10.89
N ASN A 77 18.46 -0.43 -11.04
CA ASN A 77 18.83 -0.94 -12.36
C ASN A 77 17.63 -1.08 -13.29
N LEU A 78 16.46 -1.45 -12.76
CA LEU A 78 15.23 -1.56 -13.53
C LEU A 78 14.72 -0.19 -13.99
N GLU A 79 14.82 0.81 -13.13
CA GLU A 79 14.43 2.20 -13.43
C GLU A 79 15.38 2.84 -14.43
N ASP A 80 16.69 2.78 -14.18
CA ASP A 80 17.72 3.33 -15.07
C ASP A 80 17.67 2.70 -16.47
N SER A 81 17.30 1.42 -16.55
CA SER A 81 17.18 0.68 -17.81
C SER A 81 15.77 0.78 -18.44
N GLY A 82 14.84 1.50 -17.80
CA GLY A 82 13.50 1.76 -18.34
C GLY A 82 12.55 0.57 -18.36
N TYR A 83 12.80 -0.48 -17.57
CA TYR A 83 11.94 -1.67 -17.47
C TYR A 83 10.83 -1.51 -16.43
N ILE A 84 10.91 -0.49 -15.56
CA ILE A 84 9.88 -0.19 -14.57
C ILE A 84 9.79 1.33 -14.37
N GLU A 85 8.57 1.81 -14.12
CA GLU A 85 8.35 3.16 -13.62
C GLU A 85 8.58 3.20 -12.10
N PRO A 86 8.94 4.36 -11.53
CA PRO A 86 9.09 4.52 -10.10
C PRO A 86 7.83 4.06 -9.35
N VAL A 87 8.00 3.16 -8.39
CA VAL A 87 6.91 2.60 -7.59
C VAL A 87 6.84 3.27 -6.22
N GLU A 88 5.66 3.76 -5.85
CA GLU A 88 5.47 4.42 -4.56
C GLU A 88 5.28 3.43 -3.41
N ASN A 89 5.76 3.79 -2.22
CA ASN A 89 5.51 3.03 -1.00
C ASN A 89 4.12 3.39 -0.41
N PRO A 90 3.17 2.43 -0.29
CA PRO A 90 1.86 2.64 0.33
C PRO A 90 1.91 3.13 1.79
N ASP A 91 3.00 2.91 2.51
CA ASP A 91 3.20 3.42 3.87
C ASP A 91 3.73 4.86 3.91
N GLY A 92 4.02 5.44 2.75
CA GLY A 92 4.63 6.75 2.58
C GLY A 92 6.14 6.69 2.31
N GLY A 93 6.64 7.69 1.59
CA GLY A 93 8.02 7.73 1.12
C GLY A 93 8.26 6.81 -0.07
N GLU A 94 9.52 6.40 -0.25
CA GLU A 94 9.98 5.61 -1.40
C GLU A 94 10.59 4.29 -0.92
N TYR A 95 10.63 3.29 -1.81
CA TYR A 95 11.46 2.12 -1.59
C TYR A 95 12.93 2.47 -1.77
N HIS A 96 13.80 1.75 -1.07
CA HIS A 96 15.24 1.87 -1.27
C HIS A 96 15.62 1.27 -2.63
N GLU A 97 16.10 2.12 -3.53
CA GLU A 97 16.42 1.74 -4.92
C GLU A 97 17.51 0.65 -5.02
N THR A 98 18.47 0.62 -4.10
CA THR A 98 19.60 -0.34 -4.11
C THR A 98 19.37 -1.57 -3.23
N SER A 99 18.59 -1.44 -2.16
CA SER A 99 18.27 -2.54 -1.24
C SER A 99 17.06 -3.35 -1.71
N SER A 100 16.14 -2.71 -2.43
CA SER A 100 15.04 -3.40 -3.10
C SER A 100 15.56 -4.05 -4.37
N LYS A 101 15.39 -5.36 -4.49
CA LYS A 101 16.03 -6.16 -5.55
C LYS A 101 15.27 -7.43 -5.86
N VAL A 102 15.47 -7.92 -7.07
CA VAL A 102 15.08 -9.25 -7.51
C VAL A 102 16.34 -10.09 -7.70
N VAL A 103 16.42 -11.23 -7.03
CA VAL A 103 17.50 -12.20 -7.21
C VAL A 103 17.07 -13.27 -8.20
N VAL A 104 17.91 -13.52 -9.20
CA VAL A 104 17.66 -14.53 -10.24
C VAL A 104 18.34 -15.83 -9.83
N GLY A 105 17.57 -16.90 -9.64
CA GLY A 105 18.09 -18.26 -9.55
C GLY A 105 17.97 -18.97 -10.90
N LYS A 106 18.94 -19.81 -11.24
CA LYS A 106 18.89 -20.65 -12.44
C LYS A 106 19.32 -22.07 -12.12
N ALA A 107 18.47 -23.04 -12.43
CA ALA A 107 18.76 -24.47 -12.34
C ALA A 107 18.49 -25.12 -13.71
N GLY A 108 19.54 -25.32 -14.50
CA GLY A 108 19.41 -25.72 -15.91
C GLY A 108 18.71 -24.62 -16.72
N ASN A 109 17.56 -24.94 -17.32
CA ASN A 109 16.72 -23.99 -18.06
C ASN A 109 15.62 -23.34 -17.21
N ASN A 110 15.50 -23.71 -15.93
CA ASN A 110 14.47 -23.15 -15.05
C ASN A 110 15.00 -21.91 -14.35
N TYR A 111 14.30 -20.78 -14.52
CA TYR A 111 14.57 -19.53 -13.82
C TYR A 111 13.63 -19.37 -12.62
N THR A 112 14.17 -18.98 -11.48
CA THR A 112 13.45 -18.56 -10.29
C THR A 112 13.74 -17.09 -10.01
N TYR A 113 12.75 -16.35 -9.54
CA TYR A 113 12.86 -14.92 -9.26
C TYR A 113 12.33 -14.68 -7.85
N THR A 114 13.18 -14.17 -6.97
CA THR A 114 12.82 -13.82 -5.59
C THR A 114 12.96 -12.33 -5.37
N VAL A 115 11.90 -11.69 -4.87
CA VAL A 115 11.87 -10.25 -4.62
C VAL A 115 12.09 -9.91 -3.15
N THR A 116 12.87 -8.87 -2.90
CA THR A 116 13.01 -8.20 -1.62
C THR A 116 12.67 -6.73 -1.81
N LEU A 117 11.74 -6.21 -1.00
CA LEU A 117 11.37 -4.79 -0.95
C LEU A 117 11.77 -4.22 0.41
N VAL A 118 12.47 -3.09 0.40
CA VAL A 118 12.93 -2.40 1.60
C VAL A 118 12.50 -0.94 1.52
N ALA A 119 11.91 -0.42 2.59
CA ALA A 119 11.51 0.98 2.71
C ALA A 119 11.94 1.51 4.08
N GLY A 120 12.70 2.60 4.10
CA GLY A 120 13.42 3.03 5.31
C GLY A 120 14.26 1.89 5.90
N SER A 121 14.27 1.77 7.22
CA SER A 121 14.96 0.68 7.91
C SER A 121 14.19 -0.66 7.91
N LYS A 122 13.03 -0.75 7.22
CA LYS A 122 12.16 -1.93 7.24
C LYS A 122 12.27 -2.75 5.96
N THR A 123 12.43 -4.06 6.11
CA THR A 123 12.25 -5.00 4.99
C THR A 123 10.80 -5.41 4.92
N ILE A 124 10.08 -4.90 3.92
CA ILE A 124 8.64 -5.10 3.72
C ILE A 124 8.33 -6.51 3.21
N ILE A 125 9.12 -6.97 2.22
CA ILE A 125 9.06 -8.32 1.67
C ILE A 125 10.48 -8.85 1.60
N ASN A 126 10.71 -10.09 2.04
CA ASN A 126 12.04 -10.68 2.08
C ASN A 126 12.10 -11.97 1.26
N GLY A 127 12.74 -11.91 0.10
CA GLY A 127 13.12 -13.07 -0.71
C GLY A 127 11.96 -13.98 -1.10
N LYS A 128 10.85 -13.45 -1.61
CA LYS A 128 9.66 -14.24 -1.98
C LYS A 128 9.50 -14.38 -3.49
N GLN A 129 9.02 -15.53 -3.95
CA GLN A 129 8.62 -15.70 -5.36
C GLN A 129 7.21 -15.15 -5.58
N ALA A 130 6.85 -14.87 -6.84
CA ALA A 130 5.52 -14.34 -7.19
C ALA A 130 4.35 -15.16 -6.62
N ARG A 131 4.47 -16.49 -6.55
CA ARG A 131 3.46 -17.41 -5.98
C ARG A 131 3.33 -17.36 -4.46
N GLU A 132 4.36 -16.85 -3.78
CA GLU A 132 4.44 -16.72 -2.32
C GLU A 132 4.00 -15.33 -1.85
N LEU A 133 3.73 -14.40 -2.78
CA LEU A 133 3.28 -13.04 -2.45
C LEU A 133 1.82 -13.07 -2.01
N LYS A 134 1.64 -13.05 -0.69
CA LYS A 134 0.37 -12.99 0.02
C LYS A 134 0.50 -12.02 1.20
N ARG A 135 -0.62 -11.57 1.76
CA ARG A 135 -0.63 -10.53 2.82
C ARG A 135 0.16 -10.90 4.08
N ASP A 136 0.34 -12.19 4.37
CA ASP A 136 1.10 -12.71 5.50
C ASP A 136 2.61 -12.54 5.36
N VAL A 137 3.12 -12.40 4.13
CA VAL A 137 4.56 -12.17 3.91
C VAL A 137 4.95 -10.70 3.97
N VAL A 138 3.97 -9.79 3.98
CA VAL A 138 4.19 -8.35 4.08
C VAL A 138 4.29 -7.97 5.56
N THR A 139 5.44 -7.45 5.95
CA THR A 139 5.70 -6.96 7.31
C THR A 139 5.15 -5.54 7.48
N ASN A 140 4.69 -5.22 8.69
CA ASN A 140 4.25 -3.88 9.10
C ASN A 140 5.40 -3.10 9.74
#